data_AF-A0AAC8VVQ7-F1
#
_entry.id   AF-A0AAC8VVQ7-F1
#
_cell.length_a   1.000
_cell.length_b   1.000
_cell.length_c   1.000
_cell.angle_alpha   90.00
_cell.angle_beta   90.00
_cell.angle_gamma   90.00
#
_symmetry.space_group_name_H-M   'P 1'
#
loop_
_entity.id
_entity.type
_entity.pdbx_description
1 polymer ?
#
loop_
_entity_poly.entity_id
_entity_poly.type
_entity_poly.pdbx_seq_one_letter_code
_entity_poly.pdbx_strand_id
1 'polypeptide(L)' 'MNSEKPNTDPVANELVTKGAFALYHAENAHRVAEFKKSKNAEAAIAADFDAYRSRYLRKFRDVFDSLSEQGLTVTRAV' A
#
# COMPACT_ATOMS: atom_id res chain seq x y z
N MET A 1 4.70 -30.27 5.74
CA MET A 1 5.07 -29.02 5.05
C MET A 1 3.78 -28.38 4.61
N ASN A 2 3.25 -27.43 5.39
CA ASN A 2 2.05 -26.71 5.00
C ASN A 2 2.44 -25.73 3.91
N SER A 3 2.11 -26.04 2.67
CA SER A 3 2.20 -25.11 1.56
C SER A 3 1.20 -23.99 1.82
N GLU A 4 1.69 -22.85 2.33
CA GLU A 4 0.94 -21.60 2.30
C GLU A 4 0.59 -21.34 0.85
N LYS A 5 -0.68 -21.54 0.49
CA LYS A 5 -1.19 -21.10 -0.80
C LYS A 5 -0.97 -19.58 -0.83
N PRO A 6 -0.34 -19.01 -1.87
CA PRO A 6 -0.34 -17.56 -2.03
C PRO A 6 -1.79 -17.13 -2.01
N ASN A 7 -2.12 -16.19 -1.12
CA ASN A 7 -3.49 -15.72 -0.95
C ASN A 7 -3.89 -14.96 -2.24
N THR A 8 -4.46 -15.68 -3.21
CA THR A 8 -4.91 -15.16 -4.51
C THR A 8 -6.28 -14.51 -4.40
N ASP A 9 -6.63 -13.95 -3.25
CA ASP A 9 -7.84 -13.16 -3.10
C ASP A 9 -7.59 -11.80 -3.79
N PRO A 10 -8.28 -11.52 -4.93
CA PRO A 10 -8.11 -10.26 -5.64
C PRO A 10 -8.47 -9.05 -4.78
N VAL A 11 -9.38 -9.20 -3.81
CA VAL A 11 -9.77 -8.14 -2.88
C VAL A 11 -8.64 -7.86 -1.89
N ALA A 12 -8.00 -8.90 -1.35
CA ALA A 12 -6.84 -8.74 -0.47
C ALA A 12 -5.66 -8.08 -1.22
N ASN A 13 -5.41 -8.46 -2.47
CA ASN A 13 -4.37 -7.84 -3.30
C ASN A 13 -4.67 -6.36 -3.62
N GLU A 14 -5.93 -6.01 -3.87
CA GLU A 14 -6.35 -4.63 -4.09
C GLU A 14 -6.21 -3.78 -2.81
N LEU A 15 -6.63 -4.32 -1.66
CA LEU A 15 -6.47 -3.67 -0.36
C LEU A 15 -5.00 -3.43 -0.03
N VAL A 16 -4.13 -4.42 -0.24
CA VAL A 16 -2.68 -4.28 -0.03
C VAL A 16 -2.09 -3.22 -0.95
N THR A 17 -2.50 -3.19 -2.22
CA THR A 17 -2.01 -2.20 -3.19
C THR A 17 -2.44 -0.77 -2.81
N LYS A 18 -3.72 -0.57 -2.49
CA LYS A 18 -4.25 0.73 -2.06
C LYS A 18 -3.66 1.17 -0.72
N GLY A 19 -3.50 0.24 0.21
CA GLY A 19 -2.86 0.47 1.50
C GLY A 19 -1.40 0.86 1.37
N ALA A 20 -0.65 0.19 0.49
CA ALA A 20 0.74 0.53 0.18
C ALA A 20 0.86 1.95 -0.40
N PHE A 21 -0.04 2.33 -1.31
CA PHE A 21 -0.07 3.68 -1.85
C PHE A 21 -0.42 4.74 -0.78
N ALA A 22 -1.40 4.46 0.07
CA ALA A 22 -1.74 5.33 1.19
C ALA A 22 -0.57 5.48 2.20
N LEU A 23 0.14 4.39 2.48
CA LEU A 23 1.33 4.40 3.33
C LEU A 23 2.44 5.25 2.71
N TYR A 24 2.66 5.14 1.40
CA TYR A 24 3.58 6.03 0.68
C TYR A 24 3.18 7.50 0.83
N HIS A 25 1.90 7.83 0.68
CA HIS A 25 1.42 9.21 0.88
C HIS A 25 1.71 9.73 2.29
N ALA A 26 1.46 8.93 3.31
CA ALA A 26 1.67 9.31 4.70
C ALA A 26 3.15 9.54 5.03
N GLU A 27 4.04 8.68 4.55
CA GLU A 27 5.47 8.74 4.88
C GLU A 27 6.25 9.76 4.04
N ASN A 28 5.72 10.17 2.88
CA ASN A 28 6.40 11.06 1.93
C ASN A 28 5.66 12.39 1.77
N ALA A 29 5.04 12.90 2.83
CA ALA A 29 4.21 14.11 2.80
C ALA A 29 4.89 15.31 2.10
N HIS A 30 6.19 15.52 2.32
CA HIS A 30 6.96 16.55 1.64
C HIS A 30 7.03 16.32 0.11
N ARG A 31 7.39 15.11 -0.35
CA ARG A 31 7.49 14.80 -1.79
C ARG A 31 6.12 14.88 -2.46
N VAL A 32 5.08 14.38 -1.79
CA VAL A 32 3.68 14.51 -2.24
C VAL A 32 3.27 15.99 -2.36
N ALA A 33 3.65 16.83 -1.40
CA ALA A 33 3.37 18.27 -1.47
C ALA A 33 4.07 18.94 -2.66
N GLU A 34 5.29 18.52 -3.00
CA GLU A 34 5.96 19.00 -4.22
C GLU A 34 5.24 18.55 -5.49
N PHE A 35 4.84 17.28 -5.61
CA PHE A 35 4.10 16.79 -6.77
C PHE A 35 2.74 17.47 -6.95
N LYS A 36 2.08 17.86 -5.86
CA LYS A 36 0.81 18.61 -5.86
C LYS A 36 0.92 19.99 -6.54
N LYS A 37 2.13 20.52 -6.74
CA LYS A 37 2.36 21.77 -7.50
C LYS A 37 2.31 21.56 -9.01
N SER A 38 2.40 20.32 -9.49
CA SER A 38 2.38 19.99 -10.92
C SER A 38 0.96 19.92 -11.48
N LYS A 39 0.84 20.06 -12.81
CA LYS A 39 -0.46 19.97 -13.51
C LYS A 39 -1.12 18.58 -13.42
N ASN A 40 -0.34 17.53 -13.16
CA ASN A 40 -0.83 16.16 -13.05
C ASN A 40 -0.24 15.47 -11.82
N ALA A 41 -0.60 16.01 -10.66
CA ALA A 41 -0.06 15.59 -9.37
C ALA A 41 -0.23 14.08 -9.10
N GLU A 42 -1.42 13.54 -9.32
CA GLU A 42 -1.71 12.12 -9.05
C GLU A 42 -0.88 11.19 -9.94
N ALA A 43 -0.70 11.51 -11.23
CA ALA A 43 0.15 10.70 -12.09
C ALA A 43 1.63 10.77 -11.68
N ALA A 44 2.12 11.95 -11.27
CA ALA A 44 3.49 12.12 -10.79
C ALA A 44 3.73 11.35 -9.47
N ILE A 45 2.75 11.39 -8.56
CA ILE A 45 2.79 10.65 -7.30
C ILE A 45 2.75 9.14 -7.56
N ALA A 46 1.87 8.67 -8.46
CA ALA A 46 1.79 7.26 -8.84
C ALA A 46 3.09 6.76 -9.50
N ALA A 47 3.71 7.57 -10.36
CA ALA A 47 4.98 7.24 -10.98
C ALA A 47 6.13 7.16 -9.97
N ASP A 48 6.20 8.09 -9.01
CA ASP A 48 7.21 8.02 -7.95
C ASP A 48 6.96 6.83 -7.01
N PHE A 49 5.70 6.55 -6.68
CA PHE A 49 5.34 5.35 -5.92
C PHE A 49 5.80 4.07 -6.64
N ASP A 50 5.66 3.97 -7.97
CA ASP A 50 6.04 2.78 -8.73
C ASP A 50 7.53 2.43 -8.53
N ALA A 51 8.39 3.44 -8.43
CA ALA A 51 9.82 3.26 -8.15
C ALA A 51 10.10 2.63 -6.76
N TYR A 52 9.18 2.77 -5.81
CA TYR A 52 9.27 2.20 -4.46
C TYR A 52 8.21 1.13 -4.18
N ARG A 53 7.46 0.70 -5.19
CA ARG A 53 6.25 -0.10 -5.03
C ARG A 53 6.49 -1.38 -4.24
N SER A 54 7.51 -2.15 -4.60
CA SER A 54 7.85 -3.39 -3.91
C SER A 54 8.14 -3.19 -2.41
N ARG A 55 8.76 -2.06 -2.05
CA ARG A 55 9.06 -1.72 -0.66
C ARG A 55 7.77 -1.44 0.13
N TYR A 56 6.87 -0.63 -0.43
CA TYR A 56 5.62 -0.27 0.25
C TYR A 56 4.60 -1.41 0.26
N LEU A 57 4.57 -2.24 -0.79
CA LEU A 57 3.76 -3.47 -0.79
C LEU A 57 4.18 -4.40 0.35
N ARG A 58 5.48 -4.69 0.48
CA ARG A 58 5.99 -5.50 1.58
C ARG A 58 5.68 -4.86 2.93
N LYS A 59 5.99 -3.57 3.10
CA LYS A 59 5.77 -2.88 4.38
C LYS A 59 4.30 -2.89 4.81
N PHE A 60 3.37 -2.64 3.88
CA PHE A 60 1.95 -2.70 4.19
C PHE A 60 1.50 -4.15 4.45
N ARG A 61 2.06 -5.13 3.73
CA ARG A 61 1.80 -6.55 3.97
C ARG A 61 2.23 -6.96 5.37
N ASP A 62 3.42 -6.56 5.82
CA ASP A 62 3.91 -6.84 7.17
C ASP A 62 2.96 -6.28 8.25
N VAL A 63 2.43 -5.06 8.03
CA VAL A 63 1.42 -4.46 8.93
C VAL A 63 0.10 -5.24 8.89
N PHE A 64 -0.37 -5.59 7.69
CA PHE A 64 -1.60 -6.36 7.51
C PHE A 64 -1.52 -7.73 8.20
N ASP A 65 -0.40 -8.44 8.02
CA ASP A 65 -0.16 -9.74 8.62
C ASP A 65 -0.03 -9.62 10.14
N SER A 66 0.68 -8.61 10.66
CA SER A 66 0.77 -8.34 12.11
C SER A 66 -0.58 -8.03 12.77
N LEU A 67 -1.48 -7.35 12.06
CA LEU A 67 -2.85 -7.12 12.54
C LEU A 67 -3.66 -8.43 12.52
N SER A 68 -3.50 -9.24 11.48
CA SER A 68 -4.16 -10.55 11.37
C SER A 68 -3.71 -11.51 12.48
N GLU A 69 -2.42 -11.50 12.85
CA GLU A 69 -1.88 -12.28 13.97
C GLU A 69 -2.51 -11.90 15.32
N GLN A 70 -2.96 -10.64 15.46
CA GLN A 70 -3.69 -10.14 16.62
C GLN A 70 -5.20 -10.40 16.55
N GLY A 71 -5.66 -11.14 15.52
CA GLY A 71 -7.08 -11.39 15.28
C GLY A 71 -7.84 -10.17 14.75
N LEU A 72 -7.13 -9.12 14.31
CA LEU A 72 -7.73 -7.92 13.73
C LEU A 72 -7.87 -8.07 12.22
N THR A 73 -8.99 -7.59 11.69
CA THR A 73 -9.26 -7.58 10.24
C THR A 73 -9.16 -6.16 9.71
N VAL A 74 -8.37 -5.95 8.65
CA VAL A 74 -8.31 -4.66 7.94
C VAL A 74 -9.37 -4.65 6.86
N THR A 75 -10.23 -3.63 6.90
CA THR A 75 -11.26 -3.40 5.89
C THR A 75 -11.16 -1.97 5.35
N ARG A 76 -11.71 -1.75 4.15
CA ARG A 76 -11.86 -0.39 3.62
C ARG A 76 -13.06 0.26 4.30
N ALA A 77 -12.84 1.38 4.98
CA ALA A 77 -13.93 2.20 5.51
C ALA A 77 -14.79 2.76 4.35
N VAL A 78 -16.11 2.73 4.55
CA VAL A 78 -17.13 3.15 3.57
C VAL A 78 -17.51 4.61 3.81
#